data_AF-A0A6G6X046-F1
#
_entry.id   AF-A0A6G6X046-F1
#
_cell.length_a   1.000
_cell.length_b   1.000
_cell.length_c   1.000
_cell.angle_alpha   90.00
_cell.angle_beta   90.00
_cell.angle_gamma   90.00
#
_symmetry.space_group_name_H-M   'P 1'
#
loop_
_entity.id
_entity.type
_entity.pdbx_description
1 polymer ?
#
loop_
_entity_poly.entity_id
_entity_poly.type
_entity_poly.pdbx_seq_one_letter_code
_entity_poly.pdbx_strand_id
1 'polypeptide(L)'
;MLRLTKFLILLPVLTLPLWGAAPALKAEVVMSQIEALRQLAKSRAADGKCRILPAGEADELAAYLARAEIATAGRASVSEVRSAVSLGKALGGGSDCTTHTTDEVRATLDAARQAMAKTKPVPEAEEDEFVEPPVMPERRAIPAPRPRNATLAEYGSQAFAYFVERRCEFLSHRDIRAFWAAVVREHRAALSAYGRRAVVRTVQRAQADADATECGASSRQIVRAEYTKLAGY
;
A
#
# COMPACT_ATOMS: atom_id res chain seq x y z
N MET A 1 -38.67 -56.95 -42.43
CA MET A 1 -37.87 -58.19 -42.28
C MET A 1 -36.40 -57.81 -42.09
N LEU A 2 -35.67 -58.56 -41.26
CA LEU A 2 -34.22 -58.50 -40.94
C LEU A 2 -33.74 -57.29 -40.09
N ARG A 3 -33.50 -57.46 -38.77
CA ARG A 3 -32.36 -58.10 -38.06
C ARG A 3 -31.12 -57.17 -37.97
N LEU A 4 -30.88 -56.56 -36.81
CA LEU A 4 -29.97 -57.01 -35.73
C LEU A 4 -28.48 -56.94 -36.13
N THR A 5 -27.76 -55.94 -35.61
CA THR A 5 -26.47 -56.19 -34.95
C THR A 5 -26.11 -55.04 -34.00
N LYS A 6 -26.31 -55.31 -32.71
CA LYS A 6 -25.79 -54.56 -31.58
C LYS A 6 -24.31 -54.92 -31.44
N PHE A 7 -23.40 -53.96 -31.58
CA PHE A 7 -22.05 -54.10 -31.03
C PHE A 7 -22.04 -53.46 -29.63
N LEU A 8 -22.26 -54.32 -28.64
CA LEU A 8 -22.00 -54.07 -27.23
C LEU A 8 -20.48 -54.10 -27.04
N ILE A 9 -19.86 -52.93 -26.99
CA ILE A 9 -18.50 -52.79 -26.48
C ILE A 9 -18.62 -52.78 -24.95
N LEU A 10 -18.40 -53.95 -24.36
CA LEU A 10 -18.14 -54.16 -22.93
C LEU A 10 -16.88 -53.38 -22.54
N LEU A 11 -17.05 -52.21 -21.93
CA LEU A 11 -15.97 -51.59 -21.16
C LEU A 11 -15.88 -52.29 -19.80
N PRO A 12 -14.69 -52.76 -19.38
CA PRO A 12 -14.49 -53.23 -18.03
C PRO A 12 -14.65 -52.06 -17.06
N VAL A 13 -15.67 -52.17 -16.21
CA VAL A 13 -15.87 -51.33 -15.04
C VAL A 13 -14.72 -51.58 -14.08
N LEU A 14 -13.67 -50.76 -14.19
CA LEU A 14 -12.67 -50.60 -13.14
C LEU A 14 -13.33 -49.80 -12.01
N THR A 15 -13.95 -50.52 -11.07
CA THR A 15 -14.35 -50.01 -9.77
C THR A 15 -13.11 -49.69 -8.96
N LEU A 16 -12.56 -48.48 -9.13
CA LEU A 16 -11.61 -47.91 -8.17
C LEU A 16 -12.40 -47.29 -7.01
N PRO A 17 -12.15 -47.68 -5.76
CA PRO A 17 -12.68 -46.97 -4.61
C PRO A 17 -11.88 -45.66 -4.48
N LEU A 18 -12.34 -44.60 -5.14
CA LEU A 18 -11.88 -43.24 -4.86
C LEU A 18 -12.55 -42.72 -3.58
N TRP A 19 -12.36 -43.46 -2.48
CA TRP A 19 -12.38 -42.89 -1.13
C TRP A 19 -10.98 -42.34 -0.88
N GLY A 20 -10.69 -41.22 -1.53
CA GLY A 20 -9.51 -40.41 -1.30
C GLY A 20 -10.00 -39.01 -0.99
N ALA A 21 -9.96 -38.66 0.29
CA ALA A 21 -10.20 -37.34 0.86
C ALA A 21 -10.15 -36.21 -0.18
N ALA A 22 -11.31 -35.60 -0.46
CA ALA A 22 -11.31 -34.24 -0.98
C ALA A 22 -10.50 -33.42 0.04
N PRO A 23 -9.35 -32.85 -0.33
CA PRO A 23 -8.78 -31.85 0.55
C PRO A 23 -9.81 -30.73 0.53
N ALA A 24 -10.45 -30.50 1.66
CA ALA A 24 -11.02 -29.21 1.98
C ALA A 24 -9.83 -28.24 2.03
N LEU A 25 -9.29 -27.89 0.86
CA LEU A 25 -8.51 -26.70 0.66
C LEU A 25 -9.51 -25.58 0.94
N LYS A 26 -9.60 -25.21 2.23
CA LYS A 26 -9.89 -23.84 2.60
C LYS A 26 -8.81 -23.04 1.87
N ALA A 27 -9.12 -22.60 0.65
CA ALA A 27 -8.38 -21.58 -0.02
C ALA A 27 -8.58 -20.34 0.85
N GLU A 28 -7.74 -20.22 1.88
CA GLU A 28 -7.52 -18.96 2.57
C GLU A 28 -6.94 -18.07 1.47
N VAL A 29 -7.81 -17.27 0.84
CA VAL A 29 -7.39 -16.25 -0.10
C VAL A 29 -6.53 -15.31 0.73
N VAL A 30 -5.23 -15.54 0.71
CA VAL A 30 -4.24 -14.67 1.35
C VAL A 30 -4.26 -13.38 0.55
N MET A 31 -5.20 -12.50 0.90
CA MET A 31 -5.34 -11.20 0.29
C MET A 31 -4.03 -10.45 0.50
N SER A 32 -3.47 -9.91 -0.57
CA SER A 32 -2.24 -9.13 -0.48
C SER A 32 -2.48 -7.87 0.37
N GLN A 33 -1.44 -7.33 1.01
CA GLN A 33 -1.57 -6.13 1.84
C GLN A 33 -2.06 -4.92 1.03
N ILE A 34 -1.73 -4.87 -0.27
CA ILE A 34 -2.19 -3.85 -1.20
C ILE A 34 -3.69 -4.00 -1.51
N GLU A 35 -4.20 -5.23 -1.64
CA GLU A 35 -5.64 -5.48 -1.81
C GLU A 35 -6.41 -5.19 -0.52
N ALA A 36 -5.86 -5.55 0.64
CA ALA A 36 -6.44 -5.22 1.94
C ALA A 36 -6.57 -3.70 2.12
N LEU A 37 -5.50 -2.97 1.75
CA LEU A 37 -5.49 -1.52 1.78
C LEU A 37 -6.53 -0.91 0.83
N ARG A 38 -6.62 -1.43 -0.40
CA ARG A 38 -7.62 -1.03 -1.39
C ARG A 38 -9.04 -1.26 -0.86
N GLN A 39 -9.29 -2.41 -0.23
CA GLN A 39 -10.59 -2.77 0.33
C GLN A 39 -10.98 -1.84 1.49
N LEU A 40 -10.06 -1.51 2.40
CA LEU A 40 -10.29 -0.51 3.45
C LEU A 40 -10.62 0.88 2.86
N ALA A 41 -9.90 1.29 1.82
CA ALA A 41 -10.15 2.56 1.14
C ALA A 41 -11.52 2.57 0.41
N LYS A 42 -11.91 1.45 -0.21
CA LYS A 42 -13.25 1.25 -0.81
C LYS A 42 -14.34 1.41 0.26
N SER A 43 -14.25 0.67 1.35
CA SER A 43 -15.27 0.67 2.39
C SER A 43 -15.38 2.03 3.08
N ARG A 44 -14.25 2.73 3.31
CA ARG A 44 -14.27 4.09 3.89
C ARG A 44 -14.91 5.13 2.97
N ALA A 45 -14.70 5.02 1.67
CA ALA A 45 -15.30 5.92 0.69
C ALA A 45 -16.81 5.65 0.51
N ALA A 46 -17.20 4.37 0.47
CA ALA A 46 -18.61 3.96 0.44
C ALA A 46 -19.35 4.42 1.69
N ASP A 47 -18.73 4.26 2.87
CA ASP A 47 -19.26 4.76 4.13
C ASP A 47 -19.42 6.30 4.13
N GLY A 48 -18.40 7.04 3.68
CA GLY A 48 -18.48 8.50 3.61
C GLY A 48 -19.60 9.01 2.69
N LYS A 49 -19.90 8.28 1.61
CA LYS A 49 -21.00 8.59 0.68
C LYS A 49 -22.36 8.20 1.26
N CYS A 50 -22.49 6.97 1.76
CA CYS A 50 -23.78 6.37 2.12
C CYS A 50 -24.14 6.53 3.60
N ARG A 51 -23.22 7.02 4.44
CA ARG A 51 -23.32 7.15 5.90
C ARG A 51 -23.82 5.86 6.56
N ILE A 52 -23.13 4.77 6.26
CA ILE A 52 -23.51 3.42 6.70
C ILE A 52 -23.20 3.21 8.18
N LEU A 53 -22.02 3.68 8.60
CA LEU A 53 -21.51 3.53 9.95
C LEU A 53 -21.86 4.77 10.79
N PRO A 54 -22.12 4.59 12.10
CA PRO A 54 -22.17 5.70 13.03
C PRO A 54 -20.77 6.35 13.15
N ALA A 55 -20.73 7.61 13.60
CA ALA A 55 -19.51 8.42 13.60
C ALA A 55 -18.30 7.73 14.26
N GLY A 56 -18.49 7.09 15.43
CA GLY A 56 -17.40 6.39 16.11
C GLY A 56 -16.81 5.21 15.32
N GLU A 57 -17.66 4.46 14.61
CA GLU A 57 -17.21 3.35 13.76
C GLU A 57 -16.59 3.83 12.44
N ALA A 58 -17.08 4.94 11.89
CA ALA A 58 -16.49 5.58 10.72
C ALA A 58 -15.08 6.13 11.01
N ASP A 59 -14.87 6.69 12.20
CA ASP A 59 -13.57 7.14 12.68
C ASP A 59 -12.62 5.96 12.94
N GLU A 60 -13.12 4.87 13.51
CA GLU A 60 -12.36 3.63 13.69
C GLU A 60 -11.88 3.06 12.34
N LEU A 61 -12.79 2.98 11.35
CA LEU A 61 -12.44 2.54 10.00
C LEU A 61 -11.39 3.44 9.35
N ALA A 62 -11.49 4.76 9.54
CA ALA A 62 -10.49 5.71 9.07
C ALA A 62 -9.11 5.49 9.71
N ALA A 63 -9.07 5.21 11.01
CA ALA A 63 -7.84 4.90 11.73
C ALA A 63 -7.18 3.60 11.22
N TYR A 64 -7.97 2.56 10.94
CA TYR A 64 -7.45 1.32 10.35
C TYR A 64 -6.87 1.54 8.96
N LEU A 65 -7.55 2.31 8.11
CA LEU A 65 -7.02 2.69 6.80
C LEU A 65 -5.66 3.40 6.93
N ALA A 66 -5.55 4.40 7.82
CA ALA A 66 -4.30 5.11 8.04
C ALA A 66 -3.16 4.21 8.53
N ARG A 67 -3.44 3.28 9.46
CA ARG A 67 -2.46 2.29 9.92
C ARG A 67 -2.04 1.33 8.81
N ALA A 68 -2.99 0.87 8.00
CA ALA A 68 -2.73 0.00 6.86
C ALA A 68 -1.87 0.70 5.79
N GLU A 69 -2.11 1.98 5.51
CA GLU A 69 -1.28 2.78 4.59
C GLU A 69 0.17 2.84 5.07
N ILE A 70 0.38 3.12 6.36
CA ILE A 70 1.72 3.18 6.97
C ILE A 70 2.41 1.81 6.90
N ALA A 71 1.71 0.74 7.28
CA ALA A 71 2.24 -0.61 7.27
C ALA A 71 2.62 -1.07 5.85
N THR A 72 1.79 -0.74 4.87
CA THR A 72 1.99 -1.13 3.47
C THR A 72 3.11 -0.32 2.81
N ALA A 73 3.25 0.97 3.15
CA ALA A 73 4.34 1.82 2.66
C ALA A 73 5.74 1.34 3.11
N GLY A 74 5.82 0.52 4.17
CA GLY A 74 7.07 -0.15 4.57
C GLY A 74 7.49 -1.30 3.65
N ARG A 75 6.60 -1.79 2.77
CA ARG A 75 6.80 -3.00 1.95
C ARG A 75 6.57 -2.79 0.46
N ALA A 76 5.71 -1.85 0.09
CA ALA A 76 5.42 -1.46 -1.29
C ALA A 76 5.88 -0.03 -1.57
N SER A 77 5.94 0.38 -2.83
CA SER A 77 6.24 1.77 -3.17
C SER A 77 5.07 2.69 -2.81
N VAL A 78 5.37 3.95 -2.46
CA VAL A 78 4.32 4.95 -2.15
C VAL A 78 3.39 5.18 -3.34
N SER A 79 3.88 5.05 -4.59
CA SER A 79 3.04 5.14 -5.79
C SER A 79 2.04 3.99 -5.86
N GLU A 80 2.44 2.76 -5.55
CA GLU A 80 1.53 1.60 -5.47
C GLU A 80 0.51 1.75 -4.33
N VAL A 81 0.95 2.19 -3.15
CA VAL A 81 0.06 2.48 -2.00
C VAL A 81 -0.97 3.55 -2.37
N ARG A 82 -0.53 4.66 -2.97
CA ARG A 82 -1.44 5.74 -3.41
C ARG A 82 -2.37 5.29 -4.52
N SER A 83 -1.89 4.51 -5.47
CA SER A 83 -2.72 3.95 -6.55
C SER A 83 -3.78 3.03 -5.98
N ALA A 84 -3.43 2.15 -5.04
CA ALA A 84 -4.36 1.25 -4.37
C ALA A 84 -5.42 2.01 -3.57
N VAL A 85 -5.04 3.03 -2.80
CA VAL A 85 -5.98 3.88 -2.06
C VAL A 85 -6.89 4.66 -3.01
N SER A 86 -6.34 5.27 -4.07
CA SER A 86 -7.12 6.03 -5.04
C SER A 86 -8.13 5.15 -5.78
N LEU A 87 -7.70 3.96 -6.20
CA LEU A 87 -8.59 2.98 -6.84
C LEU A 87 -9.68 2.53 -5.87
N GLY A 88 -9.32 2.23 -4.62
CA GLY A 88 -10.29 1.89 -3.58
C GLY A 88 -11.33 3.00 -3.39
N LYS A 89 -10.89 4.26 -3.25
CA LYS A 89 -11.78 5.41 -3.13
C LYS A 89 -12.72 5.57 -4.32
N ALA A 90 -12.23 5.39 -5.55
CA ALA A 90 -13.05 5.45 -6.75
C ALA A 90 -14.12 4.34 -6.78
N LEU A 91 -13.75 3.10 -6.45
CA LEU A 91 -14.68 1.98 -6.35
C LEU A 91 -15.75 2.21 -5.27
N GLY A 92 -15.35 2.70 -4.10
CA GLY A 92 -16.28 2.98 -3.00
C GLY A 92 -17.20 4.17 -3.31
N GLY A 93 -16.68 5.24 -3.89
CA GLY A 93 -17.46 6.40 -4.32
C GLY A 93 -18.45 6.07 -5.46
N GLY A 94 -18.10 5.11 -6.32
CA GLY A 94 -18.96 4.59 -7.38
C GLY A 94 -20.00 3.57 -6.92
N SER A 95 -19.92 3.06 -5.68
CA SER A 95 -20.84 2.05 -5.18
C SER A 95 -22.23 2.62 -4.86
N ASP A 96 -23.28 1.85 -5.12
CA ASP A 96 -24.66 2.23 -4.76
C ASP A 96 -24.92 1.99 -3.26
N CYS A 97 -25.78 2.81 -2.66
CA CYS A 97 -26.13 2.71 -1.24
C CYS A 97 -27.18 1.62 -1.00
N THR A 98 -26.77 0.35 -1.18
CA THR A 98 -27.62 -0.84 -1.02
C THR A 98 -27.33 -1.57 0.29
N THR A 99 -28.18 -2.54 0.62
CA THR A 99 -27.93 -3.49 1.73
C THR A 99 -26.63 -4.26 1.52
N HIS A 100 -26.32 -4.65 0.28
CA HIS A 100 -25.07 -5.33 -0.03
C HIS A 100 -23.84 -4.48 0.30
N THR A 101 -23.81 -3.22 -0.12
CA THR A 101 -22.72 -2.27 0.22
C THR A 101 -22.62 -2.05 1.73
N THR A 102 -23.77 -2.03 2.42
CA THR A 102 -23.83 -1.92 3.88
C THR A 102 -23.15 -3.11 4.56
N ASP A 103 -23.48 -4.32 4.11
CA ASP A 103 -22.90 -5.56 4.63
C ASP A 103 -21.40 -5.65 4.33
N GLU A 104 -20.96 -5.25 3.13
CA GLU A 104 -19.55 -5.18 2.77
C GLU A 104 -18.75 -4.23 3.68
N VAL A 105 -19.28 -3.04 3.95
CA VAL A 105 -18.61 -2.04 4.80
C VAL A 105 -18.47 -2.55 6.24
N ARG A 106 -19.55 -3.11 6.81
CA ARG A 106 -19.53 -3.69 8.17
C ARG A 106 -18.60 -4.89 8.27
N ALA A 107 -18.66 -5.80 7.31
CA ALA A 107 -17.75 -6.95 7.25
C ALA A 107 -16.28 -6.52 7.15
N THR A 108 -16.00 -5.43 6.41
CA THR A 108 -14.65 -4.87 6.33
C THR A 108 -14.18 -4.32 7.67
N LEU A 109 -15.04 -3.59 8.41
CA LEU A 109 -14.72 -3.08 9.74
C LEU A 109 -14.46 -4.22 10.73
N ASP A 110 -15.31 -5.25 10.74
CA ASP A 110 -15.14 -6.41 11.62
C ASP A 110 -13.86 -7.20 11.30
N ALA A 111 -13.54 -7.37 10.01
CA ALA A 111 -12.28 -7.97 9.60
C ALA A 111 -11.07 -7.15 10.06
N ALA A 112 -11.15 -5.82 9.98
CA ALA A 112 -10.09 -4.92 10.46
C ALA A 112 -9.91 -5.03 11.98
N ARG A 113 -11.01 -5.04 12.75
CA ARG A 113 -11.01 -5.28 14.21
C ARG A 113 -10.32 -6.60 14.56
N GLN A 114 -10.68 -7.70 13.87
CA GLN A 114 -10.08 -9.01 14.09
C GLN A 114 -8.58 -9.03 13.76
N ALA A 115 -8.17 -8.39 12.67
CA ALA A 115 -6.76 -8.30 12.31
C ALA A 115 -5.95 -7.53 13.36
N MET A 116 -6.51 -6.47 13.90
CA MET A 116 -5.86 -5.66 14.92
C MET A 116 -5.83 -6.35 16.29
N ALA A 117 -6.89 -7.08 16.67
CA ALA A 117 -6.90 -7.89 17.89
C ALA A 117 -5.84 -9.01 17.88
N LYS A 118 -5.51 -9.56 16.70
CA LYS A 118 -4.44 -10.56 16.53
C LYS A 118 -3.04 -9.94 16.62
N THR A 119 -2.92 -8.62 16.53
CA THR A 119 -1.64 -7.93 16.64
C THR A 119 -1.41 -7.60 18.12
N LYS A 120 -0.68 -8.47 18.84
CA LYS A 120 -0.32 -8.23 20.25
C LYS A 120 0.27 -6.82 20.39
N PRO A 121 -0.25 -5.95 21.28
CA PRO A 121 0.36 -4.66 21.51
C PRO A 121 1.80 -4.92 21.98
N VAL A 122 2.77 -4.35 21.24
CA VAL A 122 4.12 -4.16 21.78
C VAL A 122 3.91 -3.15 22.91
N PRO A 123 4.17 -3.50 24.19
CA PRO A 123 4.14 -2.51 25.24
C PRO A 123 5.11 -1.39 24.83
N GLU A 124 4.62 -0.15 24.85
CA GLU A 124 5.50 1.01 24.90
C GLU A 124 6.28 0.88 26.21
N ALA A 125 7.44 0.23 26.14
CA ALA A 125 8.39 0.17 27.23
C ALA A 125 9.01 1.58 27.34
N GLU A 126 8.49 2.26 28.34
CA GLU A 126 9.13 3.23 29.22
C GLU A 126 10.67 3.25 29.11
N GLU A 127 11.19 4.47 29.12
CA GLU A 127 12.60 4.80 29.32
C GLU A 127 13.11 4.18 30.64
N ASP A 128 14.42 3.90 30.69
CA ASP A 128 15.21 3.31 31.79
C ASP A 128 15.08 1.79 32.04
N GLU A 129 15.99 1.01 31.44
CA GLU A 129 16.98 0.17 32.18
C GLU A 129 17.98 -0.46 31.19
N PHE A 130 19.27 -0.24 31.44
CA PHE A 130 20.38 -0.76 30.63
C PHE A 130 20.53 -2.27 30.86
N VAL A 131 19.83 -3.09 30.09
CA VAL A 131 20.02 -4.54 30.04
C VAL A 131 20.76 -4.89 28.76
N GLU A 132 21.96 -5.49 28.89
CA GLU A 132 22.75 -5.97 27.76
C GLU A 132 21.90 -6.89 26.85
N PRO A 133 21.80 -6.61 25.54
CA PRO A 133 20.95 -7.38 24.66
C PRO A 133 21.54 -8.77 24.38
N PRO A 134 20.72 -9.83 24.35
CA PRO A 134 21.16 -11.15 23.91
C PRO A 134 21.55 -11.10 22.42
N VAL A 135 22.71 -11.68 22.11
CA VAL A 135 23.29 -11.76 20.77
C VAL A 135 22.34 -12.50 19.83
N MET A 136 21.65 -11.75 18.98
CA MET A 136 20.94 -12.31 17.82
C MET A 136 21.95 -12.68 16.73
N PRO A 137 21.79 -13.81 16.01
CA PRO A 137 22.63 -14.14 14.87
C PRO A 137 22.49 -13.05 13.82
N GLU A 138 23.63 -12.47 13.42
CA GLU A 138 23.78 -11.41 12.41
C GLU A 138 22.90 -11.68 11.18
N ARG A 139 21.75 -11.01 11.12
CA ARG A 139 21.20 -10.62 9.81
C ARG A 139 22.24 -9.68 9.23
N ARG A 140 22.97 -10.14 8.21
CA ARG A 140 23.82 -9.30 7.37
C ARG A 140 23.09 -8.00 7.08
N ALA A 141 23.47 -6.95 7.79
CA ALA A 141 23.04 -5.60 7.49
C ALA A 141 23.66 -5.30 6.13
N ILE A 142 22.82 -5.34 5.09
CA ILE A 142 23.22 -4.75 3.81
C ILE A 142 23.48 -3.28 4.16
N PRO A 143 24.73 -2.79 4.05
CA PRO A 143 25.03 -1.41 4.40
C PRO A 143 24.14 -0.53 3.53
N ALA A 144 23.30 0.28 4.17
CA ALA A 144 22.51 1.27 3.47
C ALA A 144 23.47 2.11 2.62
N PRO A 145 23.19 2.33 1.32
CA PRO A 145 24.03 3.19 0.51
C PRO A 145 24.14 4.54 1.21
N ARG A 146 25.38 4.97 1.51
CA ARG A 146 25.63 6.26 2.13
C ARG A 146 24.95 7.34 1.27
N PRO A 147 24.22 8.28 1.88
CA PRO A 147 23.63 9.38 1.13
C PRO A 147 24.75 10.05 0.34
N ARG A 148 24.56 10.21 -0.97
CA ARG A 148 25.44 11.05 -1.79
C ARG A 148 25.17 12.50 -1.38
N ASN A 149 25.76 12.94 -0.27
CA ASN A 149 25.73 14.30 0.26
C ASN A 149 24.35 14.95 0.48
N ALA A 150 23.23 14.22 0.37
CA ALA A 150 21.90 14.81 0.45
C ALA A 150 21.54 15.21 1.88
N THR A 151 21.62 16.50 2.16
CA THR A 151 21.08 17.07 3.40
C THR A 151 19.57 16.84 3.48
N LEU A 152 18.98 16.84 4.68
CA LEU A 152 17.53 16.74 4.83
C LEU A 152 16.77 17.83 4.06
N ALA A 153 17.39 19.00 3.90
CA ALA A 153 16.85 20.11 3.10
C ALA A 153 16.82 19.79 1.60
N GLU A 154 17.90 19.24 1.05
CA GLU A 154 17.95 18.82 -0.36
C GLU A 154 16.95 17.72 -0.65
N TYR A 155 16.83 16.73 0.24
CA TYR A 155 15.77 15.72 0.13
C TYR A 155 14.38 16.39 0.13
N GLY A 156 14.18 17.43 0.95
CA GLY A 156 12.95 18.23 0.94
C GLY A 156 12.67 18.89 -0.41
N SER A 157 13.67 19.52 -1.03
CA SER A 157 13.55 20.13 -2.37
C SER A 157 13.19 19.10 -3.45
N GLN A 158 13.79 17.91 -3.38
CA GLN A 158 13.50 16.81 -4.30
C GLN A 158 12.08 16.27 -4.12
N ALA A 159 11.64 16.08 -2.87
CA ALA A 159 10.27 15.68 -2.56
C ALA A 159 9.27 16.74 -3.05
N PHE A 160 9.56 18.02 -2.83
CA PHE A 160 8.76 19.14 -3.32
C PHE A 160 8.60 19.08 -4.85
N ALA A 161 9.71 18.98 -5.58
CA ALA A 161 9.68 18.89 -7.04
C ALA A 161 8.88 17.68 -7.53
N TYR A 162 8.99 16.53 -6.85
CA TYR A 162 8.16 15.37 -7.16
C TYR A 162 6.65 15.62 -6.94
N PHE A 163 6.27 16.31 -5.87
CA PHE A 163 4.86 16.64 -5.63
C PHE A 163 4.32 17.66 -6.63
N VAL A 164 5.10 18.67 -7.00
CA VAL A 164 4.76 19.62 -8.07
C VAL A 164 4.57 18.88 -9.39
N GLU A 165 5.49 17.96 -9.72
CA GLU A 165 5.38 17.16 -10.94
C GLU A 165 4.12 16.29 -10.96
N ARG A 166 3.76 15.65 -9.84
CA ARG A 166 2.51 14.88 -9.75
C ARG A 166 1.24 15.70 -9.96
N ARG A 167 1.29 17.02 -9.73
CA ARG A 167 0.15 17.93 -9.92
C ARG A 167 0.13 18.53 -11.31
N CYS A 168 1.30 18.87 -11.85
CA CYS A 168 1.43 19.68 -13.06
C CYS A 168 1.89 18.91 -14.30
N GLU A 169 2.32 17.66 -14.16
CA GLU A 169 2.64 16.70 -15.24
C GLU A 169 3.59 17.28 -16.31
N PHE A 170 4.74 17.84 -15.89
CA PHE A 170 5.69 18.45 -16.81
C PHE A 170 6.67 17.45 -17.44
N LEU A 171 6.88 16.29 -16.83
CA LEU A 171 7.77 15.25 -17.30
C LEU A 171 7.02 14.20 -18.12
N SER A 172 7.74 13.51 -19.01
CA SER A 172 7.17 12.36 -19.71
C SER A 172 6.94 11.19 -18.74
N HIS A 173 6.06 10.26 -19.13
CA HIS A 173 5.81 9.02 -18.37
C HIS A 173 7.08 8.19 -18.12
N ARG A 174 8.09 8.29 -18.99
CA ARG A 174 9.38 7.62 -18.79
C ARG A 174 10.20 8.35 -17.72
N ASP A 175 10.29 9.67 -17.81
CA ASP A 175 11.10 10.51 -16.95
C ASP A 175 10.53 10.54 -15.52
N ILE A 176 9.21 10.60 -15.34
CA ILE A 176 8.59 10.55 -14.00
C ILE A 176 8.88 9.23 -13.26
N ARG A 177 8.98 8.11 -13.98
CA ARG A 177 9.36 6.82 -13.38
C ARG A 177 10.82 6.82 -12.92
N ALA A 178 11.73 7.36 -13.74
CA ALA A 178 13.13 7.53 -13.37
C ALA A 178 13.28 8.48 -12.18
N PHE A 179 12.54 9.59 -12.21
CA PHE A 179 12.52 10.59 -11.15
C PHE A 179 12.02 10.00 -9.83
N TRP A 180 10.91 9.26 -9.87
CA TRP A 180 10.36 8.56 -8.72
C TRP A 180 11.36 7.58 -8.10
N ALA A 181 12.01 6.75 -8.93
CA ALA A 181 13.01 5.80 -8.45
C ALA A 181 14.17 6.50 -7.74
N ALA A 182 14.62 7.65 -8.27
CA ALA A 182 15.64 8.46 -7.65
C ALA A 182 15.19 9.06 -6.30
N VAL A 183 13.99 9.64 -6.24
CA VAL A 183 13.42 10.19 -4.99
C VAL A 183 13.25 9.10 -3.92
N VAL A 184 12.84 7.89 -4.29
CA VAL A 184 12.72 6.77 -3.34
C VAL A 184 14.07 6.35 -2.77
N ARG A 185 15.12 6.34 -3.59
CA ARG A 185 16.48 6.06 -3.14
C ARG A 185 16.94 7.09 -2.10
N GLU A 186 16.74 8.38 -2.39
CA GLU A 186 17.07 9.46 -1.43
C GLU A 186 16.20 9.41 -0.18
N HIS A 187 14.92 9.05 -0.30
CA HIS A 187 14.04 8.85 0.85
C HIS A 187 14.57 7.77 1.81
N ARG A 188 15.01 6.63 1.27
CA ARG A 188 15.61 5.55 2.10
C ARG A 188 16.91 6.01 2.75
N ALA A 189 17.75 6.75 2.02
CA ALA A 189 18.97 7.32 2.56
C ALA A 189 18.66 8.32 3.70
N ALA A 190 17.69 9.21 3.50
CA ALA A 190 17.24 10.17 4.50
C ALA A 190 16.64 9.50 5.73
N LEU A 191 15.87 8.42 5.57
CA LEU A 191 15.35 7.63 6.69
C LEU A 191 16.48 7.02 7.51
N SER A 192 17.53 6.51 6.86
CA SER A 192 18.68 5.93 7.55
C SER A 192 19.55 6.96 8.27
N ALA A 193 19.64 8.19 7.74
CA ALA A 193 20.50 9.24 8.27
C ALA A 193 19.83 10.14 9.34
N TYR A 194 18.54 10.46 9.16
CA TYR A 194 17.83 11.47 9.96
C TYR A 194 16.66 10.92 10.77
N GLY A 195 16.27 9.66 10.54
CA GLY A 195 15.16 9.02 11.22
C GLY A 195 13.77 9.42 10.71
N ARG A 196 12.79 8.57 11.03
CA ARG A 196 11.43 8.65 10.49
C ARG A 196 10.71 9.97 10.78
N ARG A 197 10.79 10.48 12.01
CA ARG A 197 10.08 11.71 12.42
C ARG A 197 10.55 12.93 11.62
N ALA A 198 11.85 13.07 11.39
CA ALA A 198 12.42 14.18 10.63
C ALA A 198 11.98 14.12 9.16
N VAL A 199 12.11 12.94 8.54
CA VAL A 199 11.71 12.73 7.14
C VAL A 199 10.23 12.98 6.91
N VAL A 200 9.35 12.50 7.81
CA VAL A 200 7.89 12.73 7.69
C VAL A 200 7.56 14.22 7.72
N ARG A 201 8.14 15.00 8.65
CA ARG A 201 7.92 16.45 8.72
C ARG A 201 8.39 17.15 7.44
N THR A 202 9.55 16.76 6.93
CA THR A 202 10.08 17.31 5.67
C THR A 202 9.16 17.00 4.49
N VAL A 203 8.65 15.77 4.37
CA VAL A 203 7.70 15.38 3.31
C VAL A 203 6.39 16.15 3.42
N GLN A 204 5.84 16.29 4.63
CA GLN A 204 4.60 17.04 4.85
C GLN A 204 4.73 18.50 4.46
N ARG A 205 5.84 19.16 4.85
CA ARG A 205 6.13 20.54 4.42
C ARG A 205 6.29 20.62 2.90
N ALA A 206 7.09 19.75 2.31
CA ALA A 206 7.31 19.72 0.86
C ALA A 206 5.99 19.51 0.08
N GLN A 207 5.08 18.70 0.60
CA GLN A 207 3.76 18.51 0.01
C GLN A 207 2.89 19.78 0.14
N ALA A 208 2.83 20.40 1.32
CA ALA A 208 2.06 21.62 1.53
C ALA A 208 2.56 22.78 0.65
N ASP A 209 3.88 22.96 0.56
CA ASP A 209 4.51 23.96 -0.30
C ASP A 209 4.20 23.67 -1.78
N ALA A 210 4.28 22.38 -2.18
CA ALA A 210 3.95 21.97 -3.53
C ALA A 210 2.47 22.22 -3.85
N ASP A 211 1.55 22.01 -2.91
CA ASP A 211 0.11 22.25 -3.08
C ASP A 211 -0.21 23.75 -3.25
N ALA A 212 0.55 24.63 -2.61
CA ALA A 212 0.45 26.08 -2.74
C ALA A 212 1.10 26.65 -4.03
N THR A 213 1.89 25.84 -4.74
CA THR A 213 2.61 26.27 -5.95
C THR A 213 1.71 26.20 -7.18
N GLU A 214 1.77 27.23 -8.04
CA GLU A 214 1.07 27.25 -9.33
C GLU A 214 1.82 26.46 -10.41
N CYS A 215 1.05 25.85 -11.33
CA CYS A 215 1.61 25.16 -12.49
C CYS A 215 1.97 26.18 -13.59
N GLY A 216 3.26 26.37 -13.85
CA GLY A 216 3.76 27.35 -14.82
C GLY A 216 5.22 27.14 -15.18
N ALA A 217 5.82 28.12 -15.84
CA ALA A 217 7.21 28.03 -16.31
C ALA A 217 8.22 27.89 -15.14
N SER A 218 7.98 28.61 -14.04
CA SER A 218 8.84 28.56 -12.85
C SER A 218 8.83 27.18 -12.18
N SER A 219 7.65 26.62 -11.89
CA SER A 219 7.53 25.29 -11.30
C SER A 219 8.06 24.19 -12.22
N ARG A 220 7.86 24.32 -13.54
CA ARG A 220 8.49 23.43 -14.54
C ARG A 220 10.02 23.46 -14.48
N GLN A 221 10.61 24.64 -14.31
CA GLN A 221 12.06 24.77 -14.20
C GLN A 221 12.59 24.10 -12.93
N ILE A 222 11.91 24.25 -11.79
CA ILE A 222 12.28 23.59 -10.53
C ILE A 222 12.23 22.07 -10.69
N VAL A 223 11.13 21.54 -11.26
CA VAL A 223 11.00 20.10 -11.50
C VAL A 223 12.11 19.57 -12.39
N ARG A 224 12.42 20.26 -13.50
CA ARG A 224 13.49 19.83 -14.42
C ARG A 224 14.87 19.91 -13.79
N ALA A 225 15.14 20.93 -12.96
CA ALA A 225 16.41 21.07 -12.26
C ALA A 225 16.63 19.91 -11.29
N GLU A 226 15.64 19.60 -10.44
CA GLU A 226 15.73 18.48 -9.49
C GLU A 226 15.73 17.12 -10.19
N TYR A 227 14.96 16.95 -11.28
CA TYR A 227 15.03 15.75 -12.12
C TYR A 227 16.44 15.53 -12.67
N THR A 228 17.05 16.57 -13.24
CA THR A 228 18.40 16.49 -13.79
C THR A 228 19.42 16.19 -12.69
N LYS A 229 19.29 16.82 -11.53
CA LYS A 229 20.17 16.57 -10.37
C LYS A 229 20.09 15.13 -9.85
N LEU A 230 18.92 14.50 -9.90
CA LEU A 230 18.66 13.19 -9.28
C LEU A 230 18.66 11.98 -10.21
N ALA A 231 18.17 12.17 -11.42
CA ALA A 231 17.91 11.13 -12.40
C ALA A 231 18.61 11.41 -13.75
N GLY A 232 19.11 12.63 -13.96
CA GLY A 232 19.86 13.01 -15.15
C GLY A 232 21.29 12.49 -15.13
N TYR A 233 21.49 11.35 -15.81
CA TYR A 233 22.68 11.06 -16.61
C TYR A 233 22.22 10.90 -18.05
#